data_AF-A0A830GTZ5-F1
#
_entry.id   AF-A0A830GTZ5-F1
#
_cell.length_a   1.000
_cell.length_b   1.000
_cell.length_c   1.000
_cell.angle_alpha   90.00
_cell.angle_beta   90.00
_cell.angle_gamma   90.00
#
_symmetry.space_group_name_H-M   'P 1'
#
loop_
_entity.id
_entity.type
_entity.pdbx_description
1 polymer ?
#
loop_
_entity_poly.entity_id
_entity_poly.type
_entity_poly.pdbx_seq_one_letter_code
_entity_poly.pdbx_strand_id
1 'polypeptide(L)'
;MESKRAIGRGAPRALIIALVALWAYDQVIYFYGDLHDFVSYAVVPTVVVIMGLIMFYLLPGRRRAERRRVEIITGNSEAEMKTLEERLDEYRRKAGDDPSKLPDLVERLAFLSVYYREREPEKAANYAREAMAYLNSPNYPSNEAALTVRKIVELIIFSRTTST
;
A
#
# COMPACT_ATOMS: atom_id res chain seq x y z
N MET A 1 -37.04 -10.93 8.08
CA MET A 1 -36.65 -10.89 9.50
C MET A 1 -35.80 -12.12 9.75
N GLU A 2 -34.56 -12.12 10.22
CA GLU A 2 -33.60 -11.13 10.71
C GLU A 2 -32.19 -11.74 10.57
N SER A 3 -31.25 -10.93 10.08
CA SER A 3 -29.87 -10.72 10.54
C SER A 3 -29.15 -11.86 11.32
N LYS A 4 -28.29 -12.64 10.63
CA LYS A 4 -27.13 -13.30 11.28
C LYS A 4 -25.83 -12.56 10.91
N ARG A 5 -25.34 -11.76 11.86
CA ARG A 5 -24.06 -11.04 11.77
C ARG A 5 -22.89 -12.03 11.81
N ALA A 6 -22.03 -11.94 10.80
CA ALA A 6 -20.76 -12.64 10.74
C ALA A 6 -19.79 -12.08 11.81
N ILE A 7 -19.40 -12.93 12.75
CA ILE A 7 -18.40 -12.64 13.77
C ILE A 7 -17.02 -12.78 13.13
N GLY A 8 -16.29 -11.65 13.09
CA GLY A 8 -14.98 -11.50 12.48
C GLY A 8 -13.91 -12.38 13.14
N ARG A 9 -13.29 -13.23 12.32
CA ARG A 9 -12.30 -14.25 12.67
C ARG A 9 -10.88 -13.66 12.86
N GLY A 10 -10.75 -12.55 13.60
CA GLY A 10 -9.48 -11.83 13.82
C GLY A 10 -9.17 -11.44 15.27
N ALA A 11 -10.15 -11.56 16.18
CA ALA A 11 -10.01 -11.19 17.59
C ALA A 11 -9.17 -12.13 18.50
N PRO A 12 -8.99 -13.45 18.25
CA PRO A 12 -8.48 -14.33 19.30
C PRO A 12 -6.98 -14.13 19.60
N ARG A 13 -6.18 -13.75 18.60
CA ARG A 13 -4.72 -13.60 18.78
C ARG A 13 -4.35 -12.34 19.57
N ALA A 14 -5.07 -11.24 19.35
CA ALA A 14 -4.84 -9.99 20.09
C ALA A 14 -5.22 -10.15 21.57
N LEU A 15 -6.31 -10.89 21.86
CA LEU A 15 -6.72 -11.23 23.22
C LEU A 15 -5.69 -12.09 23.94
N ILE A 16 -5.12 -13.10 23.26
CA ILE A 16 -4.06 -13.94 23.81
C ILE A 16 -2.81 -13.12 24.13
N ILE A 17 -2.39 -12.22 23.23
CA ILE A 17 -1.23 -11.35 23.47
C ILE A 17 -1.48 -10.41 24.65
N ALA A 18 -2.68 -9.83 24.75
CA ALA A 18 -3.07 -8.97 25.87
C ALA A 18 -3.07 -9.73 27.20
N LEU A 19 -3.56 -10.97 27.22
CA LEU A 19 -3.55 -11.85 28.41
C LEU A 19 -2.12 -12.22 28.83
N VAL A 20 -1.24 -12.54 27.88
CA VAL A 20 0.17 -12.85 28.17
C VAL A 20 0.92 -11.64 28.70
N ALA A 21 0.67 -10.44 28.13
CA ALA A 21 1.26 -9.20 28.62
C ALA A 21 0.78 -8.86 30.05
N LEU A 22 -0.51 -9.08 30.34
CA LEU A 22 -1.07 -8.86 31.67
C LEU A 22 -0.48 -9.83 32.70
N TRP A 23 -0.31 -11.10 32.34
CA TRP A 23 0.30 -12.11 33.21
C TRP A 23 1.79 -11.83 33.47
N ALA A 24 2.55 -11.45 32.44
CA ALA A 24 3.95 -11.06 32.60
C ALA A 24 4.12 -9.80 33.46
N TYR A 25 3.19 -8.84 33.34
CA TYR A 25 3.16 -7.64 34.16
C TYR A 25 2.90 -7.95 35.64
N ASP A 26 1.97 -8.87 35.92
CA ASP A 26 1.66 -9.31 37.29
C ASP A 26 2.85 -10.02 37.96
N GLN A 27 3.62 -10.82 37.21
CA GLN A 27 4.85 -11.45 37.69
C GLN A 27 5.97 -10.44 38.00
N VAL A 28 6.05 -9.33 37.26
CA VAL A 28 7.05 -8.27 37.47
C VAL A 28 6.72 -7.43 38.71
N ILE A 29 5.44 -7.15 38.96
CA ILE A 29 4.98 -6.45 40.17
C ILE A 29 5.33 -7.24 41.44
N TYR A 30 5.15 -8.56 41.42
CA TYR A 30 5.39 -9.39 42.59
C TYR A 30 6.87 -9.44 43.01
N PHE A 31 7.80 -9.21 42.08
CA PHE A 31 9.25 -9.32 42.32
C PHE A 31 9.93 -8.03 42.80
N TYR A 32 9.31 -6.85 42.65
CA TYR A 32 9.96 -5.54 42.83
C TYR A 32 9.16 -4.57 43.71
N GLY A 33 8.65 -5.05 44.85
CA GLY A 33 7.91 -4.20 45.78
C GLY A 33 8.80 -3.31 46.65
N ASP A 34 8.98 -2.03 46.27
CA ASP A 34 9.26 -0.95 47.22
C ASP A 34 8.53 0.35 46.83
N LEU A 35 8.06 1.11 47.84
CA LEU A 35 6.95 2.07 47.74
C LEU A 35 7.24 3.30 46.85
N HIS A 36 8.51 3.56 46.51
CA HIS A 36 8.92 4.70 45.68
C HIS A 36 8.72 4.44 44.17
N ASP A 37 8.45 3.20 43.78
CA ASP A 37 8.24 2.79 42.40
C ASP A 37 6.78 2.97 41.94
N PHE A 38 5.81 3.15 42.82
CA PHE A 38 4.39 3.19 42.43
C PHE A 38 4.05 4.34 41.46
N VAL A 39 4.70 5.51 41.60
CA VAL A 39 4.45 6.69 40.75
C VAL A 39 5.10 6.54 39.36
N SER A 40 6.31 5.97 39.28
CA SER A 40 6.95 5.66 38.00
C SER A 40 6.27 4.48 37.29
N TYR A 41 5.85 3.46 38.05
CA TYR A 41 5.32 2.21 37.51
C TYR A 41 3.81 2.22 37.23
N ALA A 42 3.05 3.24 37.65
CA ALA A 42 1.67 3.45 37.20
C ALA A 42 1.60 4.38 35.98
N VAL A 43 2.45 5.41 35.93
CA VAL A 43 2.44 6.43 34.87
C VAL A 43 3.11 5.91 33.60
N VAL A 44 4.22 5.18 33.71
CA VAL A 44 4.92 4.67 32.52
C VAL A 44 4.08 3.67 31.72
N PRO A 45 3.45 2.63 32.31
CA PRO A 45 2.65 1.69 31.52
C PRO A 45 1.36 2.31 31.00
N THR A 46 0.74 3.25 31.71
CA THR A 46 -0.42 3.98 31.15
C THR A 46 -0.01 4.83 29.97
N VAL A 47 1.14 5.51 30.02
CA VAL A 47 1.68 6.24 28.86
C VAL A 47 2.05 5.31 27.72
N VAL A 48 2.65 4.13 27.98
CA VAL A 48 2.97 3.14 26.94
C VAL A 48 1.71 2.53 26.32
N VAL A 49 0.68 2.27 27.11
CA VAL A 49 -0.62 1.78 26.61
C VAL A 49 -1.34 2.88 25.83
N ILE A 50 -1.30 4.13 26.27
CA ILE A 50 -1.86 5.28 25.56
C ILE A 50 -1.06 5.55 24.27
N MET A 51 0.27 5.50 24.29
CA MET A 51 1.12 5.61 23.10
C MET A 51 0.89 4.44 22.15
N GLY A 52 0.75 3.23 22.66
CA GLY A 52 0.41 2.04 21.89
C GLY A 52 -0.99 2.16 21.27
N LEU A 53 -1.97 2.67 22.01
CA LEU A 53 -3.32 2.95 21.52
C LEU A 53 -3.32 4.07 20.48
N ILE A 54 -2.62 5.18 20.73
CA ILE A 54 -2.47 6.26 19.75
C ILE A 54 -1.76 5.72 18.51
N MET A 55 -0.66 4.99 18.65
CA MET A 55 0.05 4.41 17.53
C MET A 55 -0.82 3.36 16.80
N PHE A 56 -1.69 2.62 17.49
CA PHE A 56 -2.57 1.64 16.89
C PHE A 56 -3.82 2.27 16.22
N TYR A 57 -4.37 3.35 16.79
CA TYR A 57 -5.59 4.02 16.33
C TYR A 57 -5.34 5.22 15.40
N LEU A 58 -4.20 5.92 15.50
CA LEU A 58 -3.82 7.04 14.62
C LEU A 58 -3.05 6.59 13.35
N LEU A 59 -2.39 5.42 13.34
CA LEU A 59 -1.69 4.89 12.16
C LEU A 59 -2.42 3.84 11.28
N PRO A 60 -3.74 3.57 11.34
CA PRO A 60 -4.35 2.62 10.40
C PRO A 60 -4.56 3.20 8.99
N GLY A 61 -4.17 4.46 8.74
CA GLY A 61 -4.48 5.17 7.49
C GLY A 61 -3.44 5.08 6.37
N ARG A 62 -2.13 4.89 6.65
CA ARG A 62 -1.11 4.98 5.58
C ARG A 62 -0.68 3.65 4.96
N ARG A 63 -0.62 2.56 5.75
CA ARG A 63 -0.19 1.25 5.21
C ARG A 63 -1.30 0.38 4.62
N ARG A 64 -2.57 0.78 4.77
CA ARG A 64 -3.70 0.11 4.11
C ARG A 64 -3.91 0.60 2.67
N ALA A 65 -3.40 1.79 2.33
CA ALA A 65 -3.40 2.29 0.96
C ALA A 65 -2.37 1.56 0.09
N GLU A 66 -1.20 1.19 0.62
CA GLU A 66 -0.18 0.46 -0.14
C GLU A 66 -0.53 -1.02 -0.38
N ARG A 67 -1.03 -1.75 0.62
CA ARG A 67 -1.45 -3.15 0.38
C ARG A 67 -2.65 -3.26 -0.56
N ARG A 68 -3.58 -2.31 -0.53
CA ARG A 68 -4.70 -2.28 -1.47
C ARG A 68 -4.26 -1.90 -2.88
N ARG A 69 -3.26 -1.03 -3.03
CA ARG A 69 -2.64 -0.77 -4.34
C ARG A 69 -2.01 -2.03 -4.92
N VAL A 70 -1.32 -2.84 -4.11
CA VAL A 70 -0.67 -4.07 -4.60
C VAL A 70 -1.66 -5.22 -4.83
N GLU A 71 -2.77 -5.30 -4.09
CA GLU A 71 -3.79 -6.35 -4.32
C GLU A 71 -4.69 -6.05 -5.54
N ILE A 72 -4.90 -4.77 -5.89
CA ILE A 72 -5.49 -4.36 -7.19
C ILE A 72 -4.58 -4.75 -8.37
N ILE A 73 -3.27 -4.95 -8.16
CA ILE A 73 -2.33 -5.31 -9.24
C ILE A 73 -2.50 -6.76 -9.70
N THR A 74 -3.02 -7.64 -8.85
CA THR A 74 -3.07 -9.09 -9.12
C THR A 74 -4.48 -9.65 -9.26
N GLY A 75 -5.51 -8.87 -8.93
CA GLY A 75 -6.92 -9.30 -8.92
C GLY A 75 -7.79 -8.74 -10.04
N ASN A 76 -7.24 -7.94 -10.97
CA ASN A 76 -8.06 -7.27 -11.96
C ASN A 76 -8.46 -8.22 -13.10
N SER A 77 -9.77 -8.36 -13.27
CA SER A 77 -10.39 -9.12 -14.37
C SER A 77 -9.91 -8.59 -15.72
N GLU A 78 -9.78 -9.47 -16.72
CA GLU A 78 -9.47 -9.09 -18.10
C GLU A 78 -10.41 -7.99 -18.63
N ALA A 79 -11.65 -7.96 -18.16
CA ALA A 79 -12.62 -6.91 -18.44
C ALA A 79 -12.18 -5.52 -17.92
N GLU A 80 -11.54 -5.44 -16.75
CA GLU A 80 -11.07 -4.19 -16.17
C GLU A 80 -9.87 -3.63 -16.93
N MET A 81 -8.95 -4.50 -17.38
CA MET A 81 -7.80 -4.10 -18.19
C MET A 81 -8.22 -3.63 -19.58
N LYS A 82 -9.19 -4.32 -20.19
CA LYS A 82 -9.79 -3.89 -21.46
C LYS A 82 -10.52 -2.55 -21.32
N THR A 83 -11.30 -2.37 -20.25
CA THR A 83 -11.95 -1.09 -19.95
C THR A 83 -10.92 0.02 -19.70
N LEU A 84 -9.80 -0.30 -19.07
CA LEU A 84 -8.71 0.63 -18.82
C LEU A 84 -8.04 1.07 -20.12
N GLU A 85 -7.78 0.13 -21.03
CA GLU A 85 -7.24 0.38 -22.37
C GLU A 85 -8.19 1.25 -23.20
N GLU A 86 -9.49 0.94 -23.23
CA GLU A 86 -10.51 1.71 -23.95
C GLU A 86 -10.62 3.16 -23.44
N ARG A 87 -10.38 3.37 -22.15
CA ARG A 87 -10.44 4.71 -21.54
C ARG A 87 -9.10 5.45 -21.53
N LEU A 88 -8.03 4.82 -22.02
CA LEU A 88 -6.69 5.40 -21.96
C LEU A 88 -6.62 6.75 -22.70
N ASP A 89 -7.33 6.88 -23.82
CA ASP A 89 -7.44 8.14 -24.58
C ASP A 89 -8.15 9.25 -23.80
N GLU A 90 -9.11 8.90 -22.95
CA GLU A 90 -9.76 9.85 -22.03
C GLU A 90 -8.74 10.37 -21.00
N TYR A 91 -7.90 9.47 -20.45
CA TYR A 91 -6.87 9.84 -19.48
C TYR A 91 -5.75 10.67 -20.11
N ARG A 92 -5.33 10.35 -21.35
CA ARG A 92 -4.37 11.16 -22.11
C ARG A 92 -4.89 12.58 -22.31
N ARG A 93 -6.15 12.73 -22.73
CA ARG A 93 -6.80 14.04 -22.91
C ARG A 93 -6.82 14.83 -21.61
N LYS A 94 -7.32 14.21 -20.53
CA LYS A 94 -7.36 14.85 -19.20
C LYS A 94 -5.99 15.24 -18.68
N ALA A 95 -4.95 14.46 -18.97
CA ALA A 95 -3.58 14.77 -18.57
C ALA A 95 -2.95 15.89 -19.42
N GLY A 96 -3.39 16.04 -20.67
CA GLY A 96 -3.07 17.20 -21.50
C GLY A 96 -3.72 18.49 -21.01
N ASP A 97 -4.97 18.39 -20.53
CA ASP A 97 -5.73 19.52 -20.00
C ASP A 97 -5.30 19.91 -18.56
N ASP A 98 -4.99 18.92 -17.71
CA ASP A 98 -4.58 19.10 -16.31
C ASP A 98 -3.34 18.24 -15.98
N PRO A 99 -2.16 18.85 -15.80
CA PRO A 99 -0.92 18.17 -15.42
C PRO A 99 -1.03 17.38 -14.11
N SER A 100 -1.97 17.73 -13.22
CA SER A 100 -2.22 17.01 -11.96
C SER A 100 -2.73 15.58 -12.19
N LYS A 101 -3.21 15.26 -13.40
CA LYS A 101 -3.69 13.93 -13.80
C LYS A 101 -2.60 13.05 -14.42
N LEU A 102 -1.42 13.59 -14.72
CA LEU A 102 -0.29 12.81 -15.24
C LEU A 102 0.07 11.59 -14.36
N PRO A 103 0.09 11.69 -13.01
CA PRO A 103 0.39 10.53 -12.18
C PRO A 103 -0.60 9.38 -12.34
N ASP A 104 -1.89 9.70 -12.47
CA ASP A 104 -2.95 8.70 -12.67
C ASP A 104 -2.80 8.02 -14.02
N LEU A 105 -2.49 8.77 -15.09
CA LEU A 105 -2.21 8.21 -16.41
C LEU A 105 -0.98 7.28 -16.38
N VAL A 106 0.11 7.72 -15.76
CA VAL A 106 1.36 6.95 -15.67
C VAL A 106 1.21 5.67 -14.87
N GLU A 107 0.46 5.71 -13.76
CA GLU A 107 0.15 4.53 -12.95
C GLU A 107 -0.62 3.48 -13.78
N ARG A 108 -1.59 3.92 -14.60
CA ARG A 108 -2.38 3.04 -15.49
C ARG A 108 -1.57 2.46 -16.63
N LEU A 109 -0.72 3.26 -17.27
CA LEU A 109 0.21 2.77 -18.30
C LEU A 109 1.18 1.74 -17.73
N ALA A 110 1.67 1.97 -16.51
CA ALA A 110 2.50 0.99 -15.81
C ALA A 110 1.72 -0.31 -15.54
N PHE A 111 0.45 -0.24 -15.12
CA PHE A 111 -0.39 -1.44 -14.96
C PHE A 111 -0.59 -2.21 -16.25
N LEU A 112 -0.92 -1.53 -17.35
CA LEU A 112 -1.06 -2.18 -18.66
C LEU A 112 0.26 -2.83 -19.10
N SER A 113 1.39 -2.19 -18.83
CA SER A 113 2.70 -2.77 -19.16
C SER A 113 3.01 -4.06 -18.36
N VAL A 114 2.63 -4.12 -17.08
CA VAL A 114 2.76 -5.33 -16.27
C VAL A 114 1.80 -6.41 -16.75
N TYR A 115 0.55 -6.05 -17.03
CA TYR A 115 -0.50 -6.97 -17.45
C TYR A 115 -0.17 -7.66 -18.79
N TYR A 116 0.28 -6.89 -19.77
CA TYR A 116 0.61 -7.42 -21.09
C TYR A 116 1.99 -8.08 -21.16
N ARG A 117 2.82 -8.00 -20.12
CA ARG A 117 4.23 -8.45 -20.14
C ARG A 117 4.38 -9.88 -20.66
N GLU A 118 3.52 -10.80 -20.20
CA GLU A 118 3.60 -12.23 -20.53
C GLU A 118 2.76 -12.62 -21.75
N ARG A 119 1.79 -11.78 -22.14
CA ARG A 119 0.85 -12.06 -23.24
C ARG A 119 1.29 -11.44 -24.55
N GLU A 120 1.68 -10.16 -24.49
CA GLU A 120 2.01 -9.31 -25.63
C GLU A 120 3.19 -8.39 -25.23
N PRO A 121 4.44 -8.91 -25.22
CA PRO A 121 5.60 -8.19 -24.70
C PRO A 121 5.90 -6.90 -25.48
N GLU A 122 5.52 -6.84 -26.77
CA GLU A 122 5.65 -5.63 -27.58
C GLU A 122 4.73 -4.52 -27.11
N LYS A 123 3.46 -4.88 -26.86
CA LYS A 123 2.42 -3.99 -26.36
C LYS A 123 2.75 -3.50 -24.96
N ALA A 124 3.22 -4.40 -24.09
CA ALA A 124 3.74 -4.05 -22.77
C ALA A 124 4.89 -3.03 -22.83
N ALA A 125 5.86 -3.24 -23.72
CA ALA A 125 6.99 -2.32 -23.89
C ALA A 125 6.56 -0.95 -24.45
N ASN A 126 5.53 -0.90 -25.30
CA ASN A 126 4.98 0.37 -25.78
C ASN A 126 4.36 1.17 -24.63
N TYR A 127 3.54 0.54 -23.78
CA TYR A 127 2.97 1.19 -22.59
C TYR A 127 4.02 1.63 -21.59
N ALA A 128 5.05 0.80 -21.37
CA ALA A 128 6.18 1.13 -20.52
C ALA A 128 6.93 2.38 -21.05
N ARG A 129 7.25 2.42 -22.35
CA ARG A 129 7.91 3.58 -22.97
C ARG A 129 7.08 4.85 -22.87
N GLU A 130 5.77 4.74 -23.08
CA GLU A 130 4.86 5.88 -22.93
C GLU A 130 4.84 6.41 -21.49
N ALA A 131 4.69 5.53 -20.49
CA ALA A 131 4.76 5.91 -19.08
C ALA A 131 6.07 6.63 -18.75
N MET A 132 7.18 6.13 -19.33
CA MET A 132 8.51 6.69 -19.11
C MET A 132 8.70 8.07 -19.75
N ALA A 133 8.07 8.30 -20.91
CA ALA A 133 8.06 9.62 -21.56
C ALA A 133 7.37 10.66 -20.64
N TYR A 134 6.23 10.31 -20.03
CA TYR A 134 5.56 11.18 -19.07
C TYR A 134 6.37 11.36 -17.77
N LEU A 135 7.02 10.31 -17.26
CA LEU A 135 7.90 10.40 -16.07
C LEU A 135 9.12 11.29 -16.27
N ASN A 136 9.59 11.44 -17.51
CA ASN A 136 10.69 12.34 -17.87
C ASN A 136 10.21 13.76 -18.20
N SER A 137 8.90 14.01 -18.20
CA SER A 137 8.34 15.34 -18.42
C SER A 137 8.66 16.26 -17.23
N PRO A 138 9.05 17.52 -17.47
CA PRO A 138 9.31 18.49 -16.39
C PRO A 138 8.06 18.79 -15.55
N ASN A 139 6.87 18.50 -16.07
CA ASN A 139 5.58 18.71 -15.39
C ASN A 139 5.16 17.53 -14.49
N TYR A 140 5.94 16.45 -14.44
CA TYR A 140 5.61 15.29 -13.63
C TYR A 140 6.06 15.48 -12.17
N PRO A 141 5.19 15.21 -11.17
CA PRO A 141 5.56 15.39 -9.77
C PRO A 141 6.63 14.39 -9.35
N SER A 142 7.78 14.89 -8.92
CA SER A 142 8.89 14.10 -8.38
C SER A 142 8.62 13.66 -6.94
N ASN A 143 7.75 12.67 -6.76
CA ASN A 143 7.44 12.07 -5.47
C ASN A 143 7.91 10.59 -5.39
N GLU A 144 7.83 9.99 -4.20
CA GLU A 144 8.26 8.60 -3.98
C GLU A 144 7.50 7.59 -4.86
N ALA A 145 6.24 7.88 -5.18
CA ALA A 145 5.43 7.09 -6.10
C ALA A 145 6.01 7.13 -7.53
N ALA A 146 6.46 8.30 -8.00
CA ALA A 146 7.12 8.46 -9.29
C ALA A 146 8.36 7.58 -9.42
N LEU A 147 9.18 7.53 -8.37
CA LEU A 147 10.39 6.70 -8.32
C LEU A 147 10.06 5.21 -8.36
N THR A 148 8.98 4.82 -7.67
CA THR A 148 8.51 3.42 -7.67
C THR A 148 8.02 3.01 -9.06
N VAL A 149 7.18 3.83 -9.70
CA VAL A 149 6.69 3.55 -11.05
C VAL A 149 7.83 3.54 -12.07
N ARG A 150 8.78 4.47 -11.95
CA ARG A 150 10.00 4.48 -12.79
C ARG A 150 10.74 3.15 -12.71
N LYS A 151 11.04 2.64 -11.51
CA LYS A 151 11.73 1.34 -11.34
C LYS A 151 10.98 0.18 -12.00
N ILE A 152 9.65 0.14 -11.87
CA ILE A 152 8.82 -0.92 -12.47
C ILE A 152 8.92 -0.87 -13.99
N VAL A 153 8.76 0.32 -14.57
CA VAL A 153 8.80 0.54 -16.01
C VAL A 153 10.21 0.27 -16.57
N GLU A 154 11.26 0.67 -15.87
CA GLU A 154 12.67 0.38 -16.23
C GLU A 154 12.92 -1.13 -16.29
N LEU A 155 12.43 -1.88 -15.29
CA LEU A 155 12.57 -3.33 -15.26
C LEU A 155 11.92 -3.99 -16.48
N ILE A 156 10.73 -3.54 -16.89
CA ILE A 156 10.01 -4.10 -18.05
C ILE A 156 10.77 -3.79 -19.34
N ILE A 157 11.24 -2.55 -19.51
CA ILE A 157 12.00 -2.16 -20.71
C ILE A 157 13.33 -2.92 -20.78
N PHE A 158 14.06 -2.99 -19.68
CA PHE A 158 15.38 -3.62 -19.60
C PHE A 158 15.30 -5.14 -19.83
N SER A 159 14.29 -5.81 -19.26
CA SER A 159 14.09 -7.25 -19.44
C SER A 159 13.92 -7.67 -20.91
N ARG A 160 13.42 -6.76 -21.77
CA ARG A 160 13.32 -7.01 -23.21
C ARG A 160 14.66 -6.85 -23.93
N THR A 161 15.50 -5.92 -23.50
CA THR A 161 16.82 -5.68 -24.15
C THR A 161 17.84 -6.79 -23.91
N THR A 162 17.64 -7.63 -22.90
CA THR A 162 18.55 -8.75 -22.57
C THR A 162 18.14 -10.09 -23.17
N SER A 163 17.02 -10.16 -23.89
CA SER A 163 16.44 -11.42 -24.40
C SER A 163 16.63 -11.63 -25.92
N THR A 164 17.47 -10.83 -26.56
CA THR A 164 17.93 -10.97 -27.96
C THR A 164 19.34 -11.53 -27.98
#